data_AF-A0A933PMC3-F1
#
_entry.id   AF-A0A933PMC3-F1
#
_cell.length_a   1.000
_cell.length_b   1.000
_cell.length_c   1.000
_cell.angle_alpha   90.00
_cell.angle_beta   90.00
_cell.angle_gamma   90.00
#
_symmetry.space_group_name_H-M   'P 1'
#
loop_
_entity.id
_entity.type
_entity.pdbx_description
1 polymer ?
#
loop_
_entity_poly.entity_id
_entity_poly.type
_entity_poly.pdbx_seq_one_letter_code
_entity_poly.pdbx_strand_id
1 'polypeptide(L)'
;MPLLHDSLSHGPIAFGFYNIETDGLLLDRDFFFATDFCKAGLTLADQGRAVMPGWRFDDPRAIGDLMGAIHGVRLVGYLGEVYRRWPFPEDESQFRQKLCGADNRAAAQAILEAHAPAVIINLESRPDETIAIGEYVFSQHQFRALVRYVRRGGAPSWERYEFGEGPNWAKDLAKRWLGVP
;
A
#
# COMPACT_ATOMS: atom_id res chain seq x y z
N MET A 1 -2.59 -5.09 -7.16
CA MET A 1 -1.36 -4.65 -7.86
C MET A 1 -1.28 -3.15 -7.86
N PRO A 2 -0.08 -2.55 -7.68
CA PRO A 2 0.10 -1.11 -7.66
C PRO A 2 -0.34 -0.47 -8.97
N LEU A 3 -0.95 0.71 -8.89
CA LEU A 3 -1.36 1.51 -10.04
C LEU A 3 -0.64 2.87 -9.99
N LEU A 4 -0.64 3.57 -11.12
CA LEU A 4 -0.20 4.97 -11.14
C LEU A 4 -1.28 5.86 -10.52
N HIS A 5 -0.87 6.70 -9.59
CA HIS A 5 -1.69 7.71 -8.94
C HIS A 5 -1.00 9.07 -9.07
N ASP A 6 -1.74 10.12 -9.39
CA ASP A 6 -1.17 11.45 -9.51
C ASP A 6 -0.84 12.04 -8.13
N SER A 7 0.35 12.63 -8.02
CA SER A 7 0.77 13.51 -6.93
C SER A 7 1.02 14.92 -7.46
N LEU A 8 0.89 15.91 -6.59
CA LEU A 8 1.23 17.31 -6.91
C LEU A 8 2.74 17.53 -6.97
N SER A 9 3.51 16.78 -6.18
CA SER A 9 4.96 16.95 -6.05
C SER A 9 5.79 16.23 -7.11
N HIS A 10 5.38 15.03 -7.52
CA HIS A 10 6.20 14.10 -8.30
C HIS A 10 5.51 13.60 -9.57
N GLY A 11 4.31 14.13 -9.89
CA GLY A 11 3.49 13.62 -10.99
C GLY A 11 2.94 12.22 -10.69
N PRO A 12 2.73 11.38 -11.72
CA PRO A 12 2.27 10.01 -11.55
C PRO A 12 3.30 9.16 -10.79
N ILE A 13 2.87 8.56 -9.68
CA ILE A 13 3.69 7.68 -8.83
C ILE A 13 2.98 6.34 -8.63
N ALA A 14 3.76 5.27 -8.46
CA ALA A 14 3.19 3.96 -8.17
C ALA A 14 2.66 3.93 -6.73
N PHE A 15 1.43 3.47 -6.55
CA PHE A 15 0.86 3.19 -5.23
C PHE A 15 0.02 1.92 -5.25
N GLY A 16 0.16 1.09 -4.22
CA GLY A 16 -0.80 0.03 -3.94
C GLY A 16 -0.19 -1.28 -3.46
N PHE A 17 -1.07 -2.28 -3.30
CA PHE A 17 -0.69 -3.63 -2.90
C PHE A 17 0.25 -4.29 -3.89
N TYR A 18 1.41 -4.73 -3.41
CA TYR A 18 2.43 -5.39 -4.23
C TYR A 18 2.43 -6.91 -4.11
N ASN A 19 1.68 -7.51 -3.18
CA ASN A 19 1.47 -8.95 -3.11
C ASN A 19 0.15 -9.28 -2.40
N ILE A 20 -0.66 -10.18 -2.98
CA ILE A 20 -2.02 -10.47 -2.51
C ILE A 20 -2.10 -11.26 -1.19
N GLU A 21 -1.01 -11.92 -0.80
CA GLU A 21 -0.91 -12.71 0.43
C GLU A 21 -0.54 -11.84 1.64
N THR A 22 -0.21 -10.57 1.44
CA THR A 22 0.24 -9.65 2.49
C THR A 22 -0.59 -8.38 2.47
N ASP A 23 -0.75 -7.66 3.57
CA ASP A 23 -1.33 -6.32 3.55
C ASP A 23 -0.30 -5.22 3.18
N GLY A 24 0.83 -5.58 2.54
CA GLY A 24 1.87 -4.65 2.14
C GLY A 24 1.45 -3.69 1.02
N LEU A 25 1.75 -2.41 1.21
CA LEU A 25 1.59 -1.33 0.24
C LEU A 25 2.95 -0.75 -0.13
N LEU A 26 3.06 -0.29 -1.38
CA LEU A 26 4.12 0.61 -1.80
C LEU A 26 3.56 1.99 -2.14
N LEU A 27 4.40 3.01 -1.98
CA LEU A 27 4.27 4.36 -2.52
C LEU A 27 5.64 4.73 -3.12
N ASP A 28 5.79 4.39 -4.40
CA ASP A 28 7.04 4.45 -5.14
C ASP A 28 8.19 3.72 -4.41
N ARG A 29 9.07 4.44 -3.69
CA ARG A 29 10.18 3.88 -2.91
C ARG A 29 9.87 3.59 -1.44
N ASP A 30 8.70 4.00 -0.96
CA ASP A 30 8.25 3.80 0.42
C ASP A 30 7.37 2.55 0.53
N PHE A 31 7.73 1.63 1.41
CA PHE A 31 6.99 0.41 1.69
C PHE A 31 6.44 0.44 3.12
N PHE A 32 5.19 0.05 3.29
CA PHE A 32 4.50 0.05 4.59
C PHE A 32 3.29 -0.88 4.53
N PHE A 33 2.61 -1.11 5.65
CA PHE A 33 1.43 -1.97 5.70
C PHE A 33 0.14 -1.16 5.60
N ALA A 34 -0.86 -1.70 4.89
CA ALA A 34 -2.17 -1.08 4.71
C ALA A 34 -2.88 -0.83 6.05
N THR A 35 -2.70 -1.74 7.01
CA THR A 35 -3.20 -1.56 8.37
C THR A 35 -2.65 -0.28 9.01
N ASP A 36 -1.37 0.03 8.82
CA ASP A 36 -0.73 1.23 9.40
C ASP A 36 -1.11 2.49 8.65
N PHE A 37 -1.16 2.42 7.31
CA PHE A 37 -1.68 3.50 6.48
C PHE A 37 -3.10 3.90 6.89
N CYS A 38 -3.98 2.93 7.13
CA CYS A 38 -5.36 3.22 7.53
C CYS A 38 -5.45 3.80 8.94
N LYS A 39 -4.66 3.30 9.90
CA LYS A 39 -4.59 3.90 11.24
C LYS A 39 -4.08 5.33 11.18
N ALA A 40 -2.98 5.57 10.47
CA ALA A 40 -2.40 6.90 10.31
C ALA A 40 -3.36 7.85 9.58
N GLY A 41 -4.07 7.38 8.55
CA GLY A 41 -5.08 8.17 7.85
C GLY A 41 -6.28 8.55 8.73
N LEU A 42 -6.69 7.70 9.67
CA LEU A 42 -7.70 8.04 10.67
C LEU A 42 -7.18 9.12 11.65
N THR A 43 -5.98 8.92 12.19
CA THR A 43 -5.32 9.91 13.07
C THR A 43 -5.13 11.24 12.37
N LEU A 44 -4.73 11.23 11.10
CA LEU A 44 -4.57 12.41 10.25
C LEU A 44 -5.87 13.21 10.16
N ALA A 45 -7.00 12.53 9.96
CA ALA A 45 -8.30 13.17 9.83
C ALA A 45 -8.73 13.92 11.10
N ASP A 46 -8.28 13.46 12.26
CA ASP A 46 -8.68 13.99 13.56
C ASP A 46 -7.67 15.00 14.12
N GLN A 47 -6.38 14.82 13.83
CA GLN A 47 -5.30 15.60 14.44
C GLN A 47 -4.54 16.48 13.44
N GLY A 48 -4.81 16.35 12.14
CA GLY A 48 -4.07 17.04 11.07
C GLY A 48 -2.65 16.52 10.85
N ARG A 49 -2.17 15.59 11.69
CA ARG A 49 -0.85 14.95 11.58
C ARG A 49 -0.92 13.51 12.07
N ALA A 50 -0.10 12.65 11.48
CA ALA A 50 0.09 11.28 11.91
C ALA A 50 1.49 10.78 11.52
N VAL A 51 1.87 9.64 12.06
CA VAL A 51 3.09 8.93 11.66
C VAL A 51 2.77 7.45 11.47
N MET A 52 3.50 6.79 10.58
CA MET A 52 3.46 5.34 10.43
C MET A 52 4.86 4.77 10.23
N PRO A 53 5.11 3.52 10.67
CA PRO A 53 6.33 2.82 10.31
C PRO A 53 6.36 2.55 8.80
N GLY A 54 7.55 2.61 8.22
CA GLY A 54 7.78 2.23 6.83
C GLY A 54 9.22 1.82 6.60
N TRP A 55 9.52 1.47 5.36
CA TRP A 55 10.86 1.11 4.90
C TRP A 55 11.10 1.77 3.56
N ARG A 56 12.24 2.45 3.42
CA ARG A 56 12.55 3.24 2.24
C ARG A 56 13.74 2.66 1.50
N PHE A 57 13.56 2.45 0.20
CA PHE A 57 14.64 2.04 -0.67
C PHE A 57 15.38 3.27 -1.23
N ASP A 58 16.67 3.39 -0.92
CA ASP A 58 17.52 4.42 -1.51
C ASP A 58 17.79 4.12 -2.99
N ASP A 59 18.05 2.83 -3.32
CA ASP A 59 18.27 2.34 -4.68
C ASP A 59 17.04 1.57 -5.19
N PRO A 60 16.31 2.10 -6.20
CA PRO A 60 15.17 1.41 -6.80
C PRO A 60 15.51 0.02 -7.35
N ARG A 61 16.76 -0.27 -7.71
CA ARG A 61 17.18 -1.59 -8.19
C ARG A 61 17.11 -2.66 -7.11
N ALA A 62 17.20 -2.28 -5.83
CA ALA A 62 17.05 -3.19 -4.70
C ALA A 62 15.60 -3.62 -4.47
N ILE A 63 14.62 -2.84 -4.94
CA ILE A 63 13.19 -3.23 -4.92
C ILE A 63 12.97 -4.48 -5.78
N GLY A 64 13.62 -4.54 -6.95
CA GLY A 64 13.52 -5.65 -7.89
C GLY A 64 12.56 -5.37 -9.05
N ASP A 65 12.10 -6.44 -9.71
CA ASP A 65 11.26 -6.38 -10.91
C ASP A 65 9.87 -6.94 -10.60
N LEU A 66 8.90 -6.07 -10.36
CA LEU A 66 7.55 -6.49 -10.00
C LEU A 66 6.89 -7.34 -11.10
N MET A 67 6.99 -6.90 -12.35
CA MET A 67 6.36 -7.61 -13.47
C MET A 67 7.06 -8.95 -13.72
N GLY A 68 8.40 -8.96 -13.65
CA GLY A 68 9.17 -10.20 -13.71
C GLY A 68 8.87 -11.17 -12.57
N ALA A 69 8.56 -10.65 -11.37
CA ALA A 69 8.21 -11.46 -10.22
C ALA A 69 6.79 -12.04 -10.30
N ILE A 70 5.82 -11.26 -10.78
CA ILE A 70 4.44 -11.70 -11.05
C ILE A 70 4.44 -12.87 -12.05
N HIS A 71 5.26 -12.78 -13.11
CA HIS A 71 5.37 -13.85 -14.11
C HIS A 71 6.32 -14.99 -13.70
N GLY A 72 6.93 -14.94 -12.52
CA GLY A 72 7.87 -15.96 -12.04
C GLY A 72 9.18 -16.06 -12.84
N VAL A 73 9.47 -15.13 -13.75
CA VAL A 73 10.62 -15.17 -14.66
C VAL A 73 11.86 -14.49 -14.08
N ARG A 74 11.68 -13.48 -13.21
CA ARG A 74 12.79 -12.72 -12.63
C ARG A 74 12.52 -12.37 -11.17
N LEU A 75 13.02 -13.23 -10.29
CA LEU A 75 12.87 -13.11 -8.84
C LEU A 75 14.14 -12.49 -8.22
N VAL A 76 14.28 -11.17 -8.35
CA VAL A 76 15.41 -10.39 -7.82
C VAL A 76 14.94 -9.27 -6.89
N GLY A 77 15.83 -8.82 -5.99
CA GLY A 77 15.52 -7.77 -5.02
C GLY A 77 14.46 -8.20 -4.00
N TYR A 78 13.93 -7.20 -3.29
CA TYR A 78 12.89 -7.37 -2.28
C TYR A 78 11.66 -8.11 -2.84
N LEU A 79 11.12 -7.63 -3.97
CA LEU A 79 9.93 -8.23 -4.59
C LEU A 79 10.18 -9.67 -5.03
N GLY A 80 11.38 -9.99 -5.51
CA GLY A 80 11.76 -11.36 -5.84
C GLY A 80 11.67 -12.31 -4.65
N GLU A 81 12.07 -11.87 -3.45
CA GLU A 81 11.94 -12.67 -2.22
C GLU A 81 10.50 -12.81 -1.74
N VAL A 82 9.73 -11.74 -1.82
CA VAL A 82 8.29 -11.77 -1.51
C VAL A 82 7.59 -12.79 -2.42
N TYR A 83 7.81 -12.74 -3.72
CA TYR A 83 7.17 -13.63 -4.69
C TYR A 83 7.75 -15.06 -4.70
N ARG A 84 8.96 -15.28 -4.18
CA ARG A 84 9.44 -16.65 -3.86
C ARG A 84 8.63 -17.28 -2.74
N ARG A 85 8.28 -16.50 -1.73
CA ARG A 85 7.53 -16.98 -0.56
C ARG A 85 6.03 -17.07 -0.85
N TRP A 86 5.52 -16.08 -1.56
CA TRP A 86 4.11 -15.92 -1.91
C TRP A 86 3.98 -15.68 -3.41
N PRO A 87 4.06 -16.75 -4.23
CA PRO A 87 3.96 -16.65 -5.68
C PRO A 87 2.64 -16.04 -6.11
N PHE A 88 2.64 -15.46 -7.31
CA PHE A 88 1.39 -15.10 -7.96
C PHE A 88 0.56 -16.36 -8.22
N PRO A 89 -0.77 -16.33 -8.06
CA PRO A 89 -1.60 -17.53 -8.28
C PRO A 89 -1.51 -17.99 -9.73
N GLU A 90 -1.49 -19.31 -9.94
CA GLU A 90 -1.52 -19.91 -11.28
C GLU A 90 -2.85 -19.61 -12.00
N ASP A 91 -3.94 -19.50 -11.24
CA ASP A 91 -5.25 -19.12 -11.71
C ASP A 91 -5.50 -17.62 -11.47
N GLU A 92 -5.56 -16.84 -12.55
CA GLU A 92 -5.83 -15.40 -12.50
C GLU A 92 -7.18 -15.07 -11.83
N SER A 93 -8.14 -15.99 -11.81
CA SER A 93 -9.42 -15.77 -11.12
C SER A 93 -9.26 -15.63 -9.59
N GLN A 94 -8.16 -16.19 -9.05
CA GLN A 94 -7.77 -16.10 -7.65
C GLN A 94 -6.97 -14.84 -7.34
N PHE A 95 -6.67 -14.01 -8.34
CA PHE A 95 -5.94 -12.76 -8.15
C PHE A 95 -6.82 -11.74 -7.43
N ARG A 96 -6.89 -11.85 -6.10
CA ARG A 96 -7.62 -10.94 -5.22
C ARG A 96 -6.84 -10.78 -3.92
N GLN A 97 -6.92 -9.59 -3.35
CA GLN A 97 -6.26 -9.30 -2.08
C GLN A 97 -6.91 -10.12 -0.97
N LYS A 98 -6.13 -10.94 -0.25
CA LYS A 98 -6.65 -11.81 0.79
C LYS A 98 -6.92 -11.06 2.09
N LEU A 99 -8.01 -11.39 2.78
CA LEU A 99 -8.35 -10.79 4.07
C LEU A 99 -7.37 -11.19 5.18
N CYS A 100 -6.76 -12.37 5.06
CA CYS A 100 -5.72 -12.86 5.97
C CYS A 100 -4.34 -12.22 5.73
N GLY A 101 -4.21 -11.23 4.83
CA GLY A 101 -2.92 -10.63 4.49
C GLY A 101 -2.16 -10.05 5.69
N ALA A 102 -2.88 -9.57 6.71
CA ALA A 102 -2.29 -9.08 7.96
C ALA A 102 -1.64 -10.19 8.81
N ASP A 103 -2.06 -11.44 8.68
CA ASP A 103 -1.50 -12.58 9.41
C ASP A 103 -0.07 -12.88 8.95
N ASN A 104 0.25 -12.54 7.69
CA ASN A 104 1.58 -12.69 7.10
C ASN A 104 2.53 -11.53 7.39
N ARG A 105 2.10 -10.52 8.17
CA ARG A 105 2.87 -9.30 8.41
C ARG A 105 4.27 -9.56 8.95
N ALA A 106 4.40 -10.35 10.01
CA ALA A 106 5.71 -10.59 10.65
C ALA A 106 6.72 -11.19 9.65
N ALA A 107 6.24 -12.10 8.80
CA ALA A 107 7.03 -12.71 7.75
C ALA A 107 7.41 -11.72 6.64
N ALA A 108 6.47 -10.88 6.21
CA ALA A 108 6.68 -9.90 5.13
C ALA A 108 7.63 -8.79 5.59
N GLN A 109 7.48 -8.36 6.84
CA GLN A 109 8.34 -7.38 7.49
C GLN A 109 9.77 -7.88 7.62
N ALA A 110 9.98 -9.14 8.01
CA ALA A 110 11.33 -9.71 8.09
C ALA A 110 12.07 -9.71 6.75
N ILE A 111 11.35 -9.95 5.63
CA ILE A 111 11.92 -9.82 4.28
C ILE A 111 12.24 -8.34 4.00
N LEU A 112 11.32 -7.42 4.34
CA LEU A 112 11.50 -6.01 4.05
C LEU A 112 12.68 -5.38 4.82
N GLU A 113 12.85 -5.73 6.09
CA GLU A 113 13.95 -5.30 6.96
C GLU A 113 15.33 -5.78 6.48
N ALA A 114 15.38 -6.89 5.73
CA ALA A 114 16.63 -7.37 5.15
C ALA A 114 17.07 -6.56 3.91
N HIS A 115 16.16 -5.78 3.30
CA HIS A 115 16.40 -5.09 2.03
C HIS A 115 16.38 -3.56 2.14
N ALA A 116 15.71 -3.00 3.14
CA ALA A 116 15.59 -1.56 3.31
C ALA A 116 15.67 -1.16 4.78
N PRO A 117 16.27 0.00 5.10
CA PRO A 117 16.24 0.56 6.45
C PRO A 117 14.81 0.96 6.84
N ALA A 118 14.48 0.77 8.11
CA ALA A 118 13.25 1.27 8.69
C ALA A 118 13.26 2.81 8.77
N VAL A 119 12.13 3.42 8.48
CA VAL A 119 11.89 4.87 8.53
C VAL A 119 10.55 5.17 9.20
N ILE A 120 10.39 6.41 9.65
CA ILE A 120 9.08 6.94 10.05
C ILE A 120 8.54 7.78 8.91
N ILE A 121 7.37 7.42 8.39
CA ILE A 121 6.68 8.16 7.34
C ILE A 121 5.68 9.11 8.01
N ASN A 122 5.91 10.41 7.82
CA ASN A 122 5.03 11.46 8.34
C ASN A 122 3.84 11.66 7.40
N LEU A 123 2.66 11.82 7.98
CA LEU A 123 1.47 12.29 7.27
C LEU A 123 1.04 13.64 7.84
N GLU A 124 0.74 14.59 6.97
CA GLU A 124 0.39 15.96 7.38
C GLU A 124 -0.72 16.51 6.49
N SER A 125 -1.78 17.05 7.11
CA SER A 125 -2.78 17.86 6.44
C SER A 125 -2.33 19.31 6.55
N ARG A 126 -2.10 19.95 5.40
CA ARG A 126 -1.53 21.29 5.32
C ARG A 126 -2.61 22.36 5.17
N PRO A 127 -2.30 23.63 5.50
CA PRO A 127 -3.26 24.74 5.39
C PRO A 127 -3.77 25.01 3.96
N ASP A 128 -3.02 24.60 2.95
CA ASP A 128 -3.34 24.75 1.52
C ASP A 128 -4.24 23.62 0.99
N GLU A 129 -4.92 22.90 1.88
CA GLU A 129 -5.77 21.75 1.58
C GLU A 129 -5.01 20.59 0.90
N THR A 130 -3.69 20.51 1.06
CA THR A 130 -2.90 19.37 0.61
C THR A 130 -2.64 18.38 1.74
N ILE A 131 -2.37 17.13 1.37
CA ILE A 131 -1.97 16.06 2.26
C ILE A 131 -0.58 15.59 1.84
N ALA A 132 0.37 15.64 2.77
CA ALA A 132 1.70 15.06 2.57
C ALA A 132 1.75 13.64 3.16
N ILE A 133 2.42 12.74 2.47
CA ILE A 133 2.82 11.41 2.95
C ILE A 133 4.31 11.27 2.63
N GLY A 134 5.16 11.40 3.65
CA GLY A 134 6.60 11.50 3.45
C GLY A 134 6.96 12.66 2.52
N GLU A 135 7.57 12.35 1.37
CA GLU A 135 8.00 13.32 0.36
C GLU A 135 6.91 13.63 -0.67
N TYR A 136 5.80 12.89 -0.68
CA TYR A 136 4.75 12.99 -1.68
C TYR A 136 3.62 13.90 -1.19
N VAL A 137 3.19 14.82 -2.06
CA VAL A 137 2.11 15.77 -1.78
C VAL A 137 0.93 15.47 -2.69
N PHE A 138 -0.26 15.42 -2.10
CA PHE A 138 -1.52 15.14 -2.79
C PHE A 138 -2.53 16.24 -2.51
N SER A 139 -3.38 16.54 -3.47
CA SER A 139 -4.65 17.22 -3.19
C SER A 139 -5.58 16.30 -2.37
N GLN A 140 -6.60 16.87 -1.73
CA GLN A 140 -7.68 16.09 -1.09
C GLN A 140 -8.28 15.03 -2.05
N HIS A 141 -8.48 15.40 -3.32
CA HIS A 141 -9.05 14.50 -4.31
C HIS A 141 -8.15 13.29 -4.59
N GLN A 142 -6.84 13.54 -4.77
CA GLN A 142 -5.83 12.51 -5.02
C GLN A 142 -5.66 11.60 -3.80
N PHE A 143 -5.59 12.16 -2.60
CA PHE A 143 -5.52 11.34 -1.37
C PHE A 143 -6.76 10.45 -1.22
N ARG A 144 -7.97 10.99 -1.45
CA ARG A 144 -9.20 10.19 -1.49
C ARG A 144 -9.18 9.10 -2.57
N ALA A 145 -8.40 9.27 -3.64
CA ALA A 145 -8.19 8.20 -4.63
C ALA A 145 -7.35 7.05 -4.06
N LEU A 146 -6.32 7.35 -3.27
CA LEU A 146 -5.54 6.32 -2.54
C LEU A 146 -6.45 5.58 -1.55
N VAL A 147 -7.28 6.30 -0.78
CA VAL A 147 -8.24 5.70 0.15
C VAL A 147 -9.23 4.77 -0.58
N ARG A 148 -9.78 5.21 -1.73
CA ARG A 148 -10.66 4.38 -2.56
C ARG A 148 -9.98 3.11 -3.04
N TYR A 149 -8.72 3.21 -3.47
CA TYR A 149 -7.93 2.06 -3.90
C TYR A 149 -7.77 1.05 -2.76
N VAL A 150 -7.41 1.51 -1.55
CA VAL A 150 -7.24 0.62 -0.38
C VAL A 150 -8.58 0.02 0.07
N ARG A 151 -9.67 0.80 0.09
CA ARG A 151 -11.02 0.31 0.41
C ARG A 151 -11.44 -0.83 -0.50
N ARG A 152 -11.16 -0.71 -1.79
CA ARG A 152 -11.45 -1.73 -2.79
C ARG A 152 -10.59 -2.99 -2.61
N GLY A 153 -9.40 -2.89 -2.03
CA GLY A 153 -8.40 -3.96 -1.98
C GLY A 153 -7.49 -3.96 -3.21
N GLY A 154 -7.30 -2.77 -3.77
CA GLY A 154 -6.55 -2.55 -5.00
C GLY A 154 -7.30 -2.98 -6.26
N ALA A 155 -6.53 -3.32 -7.30
CA ALA A 155 -7.03 -3.89 -8.54
C ALA A 155 -6.65 -5.38 -8.61
N PRO A 156 -7.63 -6.32 -8.64
CA PRO A 156 -9.06 -6.07 -8.85
C PRO A 156 -9.86 -5.70 -7.60
N SER A 157 -9.67 -6.37 -6.45
CA SER A 157 -10.33 -6.05 -5.17
C SER A 157 -9.85 -6.97 -4.03
N TRP A 158 -10.38 -6.77 -2.82
CA TRP A 158 -10.42 -7.80 -1.78
C TRP A 158 -11.15 -9.05 -2.28
N GLU A 159 -10.81 -10.21 -1.73
CA GLU A 159 -11.66 -11.39 -1.86
C GLU A 159 -13.07 -11.08 -1.34
N ARG A 160 -14.08 -11.61 -2.06
CA ARG A 160 -15.50 -11.46 -1.70
C ARG A 160 -15.98 -10.00 -1.56
N TYR A 161 -15.27 -9.05 -2.18
CA TYR A 161 -15.59 -7.62 -2.14
C TYR A 161 -17.01 -7.30 -2.64
N GLU A 162 -17.49 -8.05 -3.65
CA GLU A 162 -18.85 -7.95 -4.17
C GLU A 162 -19.95 -8.25 -3.12
N PHE A 163 -19.60 -8.94 -2.04
CA PHE A 163 -20.48 -9.20 -0.90
C PHE A 163 -20.32 -8.14 0.23
N GLY A 164 -19.60 -7.04 -0.05
CA GLY A 164 -19.31 -5.99 0.92
C GLY A 164 -18.19 -6.34 1.91
N GLU A 165 -17.43 -7.40 1.64
CA GLU A 165 -16.29 -7.78 2.46
C GLU A 165 -15.11 -6.83 2.29
N GLY A 166 -14.16 -6.94 3.21
CA GLY A 166 -13.03 -6.04 3.34
C GLY A 166 -12.68 -5.84 4.81
N PRO A 167 -11.41 -5.59 5.13
CA PRO A 167 -10.99 -5.39 6.50
C PRO A 167 -11.65 -4.16 7.15
N ASN A 168 -11.97 -4.25 8.44
CA ASN A 168 -12.63 -3.16 9.17
C ASN A 168 -11.82 -1.86 9.11
N TRP A 169 -10.49 -1.94 9.23
CA TRP A 169 -9.62 -0.76 9.14
C TRP A 169 -9.73 -0.03 7.79
N ALA A 170 -9.99 -0.74 6.69
CA ALA A 170 -10.17 -0.14 5.37
C ALA A 170 -11.54 0.52 5.25
N LYS A 171 -12.57 -0.12 5.81
CA LYS A 171 -13.95 0.38 5.89
C LYS A 171 -14.02 1.66 6.73
N ASP A 172 -13.38 1.66 7.89
CA ASP A 172 -13.35 2.80 8.81
C ASP A 172 -12.66 4.01 8.17
N LEU A 173 -11.52 3.81 7.50
CA LEU A 173 -10.84 4.87 6.76
C LEU A 173 -11.73 5.41 5.63
N ALA A 174 -12.37 4.53 4.85
CA ALA A 174 -13.26 4.94 3.77
C ALA A 174 -14.45 5.74 4.29
N LYS A 175 -15.08 5.29 5.37
CA LYS A 175 -16.16 6.02 6.03
C LYS A 175 -15.73 7.42 6.44
N ARG A 176 -14.52 7.54 7.00
CA ARG A 176 -13.98 8.82 7.47
C ARG A 176 -13.69 9.81 6.33
N TRP A 177 -13.08 9.35 5.23
CA TRP A 177 -12.57 10.23 4.17
C TRP A 177 -13.47 10.36 2.95
N LEU A 178 -14.32 9.36 2.71
CA LEU A 178 -15.18 9.26 1.54
C LEU A 178 -16.67 9.36 1.89
N GLY A 179 -17.03 9.24 3.17
CA GLY A 179 -18.43 9.23 3.60
C GLY A 179 -19.19 7.97 3.19
N VAL A 180 -18.50 6.89 2.79
CA VAL A 180 -19.10 5.61 2.37
C VAL A 180 -18.59 4.45 3.24
N PRO A 181 -19.43 3.45 3.52
CA PRO A 181 -19.03 2.28 4.32
C PRO A 181 -17.99 1.36 3.64
#